data_AF-A0A293M168-F1
#
_entry.id   AF-A0A293M168-F1
#
_cell.length_a   1.000
_cell.length_b   1.000
_cell.length_c   1.000
_cell.angle_alpha   90.00
_cell.angle_beta   90.00
_cell.angle_gamma   90.00
#
_symmetry.space_group_name_H-M   'P 1'
#
loop_
_entity.id
_entity.type
_entity.pdbx_description
1 polymer ?
#
loop_
_entity_poly.entity_id
_entity_poly.type
_entity_poly.pdbx_seq_one_letter_code
_entity_poly.pdbx_strand_id
1 'polypeptide(L)'
;MIFLQGMEAVFKVGLAVLGTFADTLMSCSSFEAIMDCFKNKLPSPDAIQMERLFAQVFSLDISRQLLAYEVEYHLFQEEMLYTPRKETISSEELEANRSLRRQNMELLEQLQVANNNVTKLEASVTSYQGTVKHLEARIRDLEDERDALLHSNNCLRHRVERLEHRGDASAPESDTSSRAPSLGATRSLSFGAGETAEEIASMVRQLYDETGHDEADNTSNNSDERIDSDEQTGGGL
;
A
#
# COMPACT_ATOMS: atom_id res chain seq x y z
N MET A 1 32.35 -56.62 31.17
CA MET A 1 32.28 -55.20 31.54
C MET A 1 30.84 -54.71 31.57
N ILE A 2 30.17 -54.56 30.43
CA ILE A 2 28.78 -54.04 30.37
C ILE A 2 27.81 -54.87 31.24
N PHE A 3 27.89 -56.21 31.20
CA PHE A 3 27.04 -57.07 32.04
C PHE A 3 27.29 -56.99 33.54
N LEU A 4 28.48 -56.52 33.98
CA LEU A 4 28.85 -56.46 35.39
C LEU A 4 28.67 -55.05 35.98
N GLN A 5 28.91 -54.00 35.18
CA GLN A 5 28.95 -52.60 35.61
C GLN A 5 27.83 -51.75 34.98
N GLY A 6 26.96 -52.35 34.16
CA GLY A 6 25.88 -51.66 33.46
C GLY A 6 26.34 -50.86 32.23
N MET A 7 25.43 -50.02 31.72
CA MET A 7 25.69 -49.20 30.53
C MET A 7 26.71 -48.08 30.77
N GLU A 8 26.95 -47.69 32.02
CA GLU A 8 28.00 -46.72 32.38
C GLU A 8 29.40 -47.16 31.93
N ALA A 9 29.62 -48.47 31.78
CA ALA A 9 30.86 -49.02 31.26
C ALA A 9 31.21 -48.46 29.87
N VAL A 10 30.21 -48.12 29.04
CA VAL A 10 30.44 -47.52 27.72
C VAL A 10 31.09 -46.15 27.85
N PHE A 11 30.58 -45.30 28.76
CA PHE A 11 31.16 -43.99 29.02
C PHE A 11 32.56 -44.09 29.63
N LYS A 12 32.77 -45.04 30.56
CA LYS A 12 34.09 -45.25 31.18
C LYS A 12 35.13 -45.69 30.15
N VAL A 13 34.79 -46.64 29.29
CA VAL A 13 35.66 -47.07 28.18
C VAL A 13 35.90 -45.91 27.21
N GLY A 14 34.85 -45.19 26.81
CA GLY A 14 34.98 -44.03 25.91
C GLY A 14 35.93 -42.97 26.46
N LEU A 15 35.81 -42.62 27.73
CA LEU A 15 36.71 -41.66 28.40
C LEU A 15 38.15 -42.18 28.52
N ALA A 16 38.33 -43.46 28.88
CA ALA A 16 39.66 -44.05 28.99
C ALA A 16 40.37 -44.11 27.62
N VAL A 17 39.66 -44.54 26.57
CA VAL A 17 40.15 -44.54 25.19
C VAL A 17 40.52 -43.12 24.76
N LEU A 18 39.62 -42.15 24.92
CA LEU A 18 39.89 -40.74 24.57
C LEU A 18 41.07 -40.17 25.36
N GLY A 19 41.20 -40.53 26.65
CA GLY A 19 42.34 -40.15 27.48
C GLY A 19 43.66 -40.71 26.97
N THR A 20 43.71 -41.97 26.54
CA THR A 20 44.93 -42.59 26.00
C THR A 20 45.39 -41.98 24.66
N PHE A 21 44.45 -41.50 23.84
CA PHE A 21 44.75 -40.88 22.55
C PHE A 21 44.71 -39.34 22.59
N ALA A 22 44.59 -38.73 23.77
CA ALA A 22 44.39 -37.29 23.93
C ALA A 22 45.50 -36.45 23.28
N ASP A 23 46.77 -36.82 23.50
CA ASP A 23 47.91 -36.12 22.91
C ASP A 23 47.94 -36.25 21.38
N THR A 24 47.52 -37.41 20.87
CA THR A 24 47.43 -37.64 19.43
C THR A 24 46.32 -36.79 18.82
N LEU A 25 45.16 -36.72 19.48
CA LEU A 25 44.03 -35.88 19.05
C LEU A 25 44.37 -34.38 19.09
N MET A 26 45.07 -33.92 20.13
CA MET A 26 45.52 -32.52 20.25
C MET A 26 46.55 -32.13 19.19
N SER A 27 47.31 -33.10 18.65
CA SER A 27 48.30 -32.86 17.59
C SER A 27 47.71 -32.78 16.17
N CYS A 28 46.44 -33.14 15.99
CA CYS A 28 45.77 -33.12 14.70
C CYS A 28 45.52 -31.68 14.20
N SER A 29 45.88 -31.37 12.95
CA SER A 29 45.74 -30.02 12.36
C SER A 29 44.43 -29.80 11.60
N SER A 30 43.62 -30.83 11.38
CA SER A 30 42.36 -30.75 10.63
C SER A 30 41.31 -31.75 11.13
N PHE A 31 40.03 -31.49 10.83
CA PHE A 31 38.94 -32.41 11.17
C PHE A 31 39.08 -33.78 10.50
N GLU A 32 39.63 -33.83 9.28
CA GLU A 32 39.92 -35.07 8.57
C GLU A 32 40.96 -35.92 9.32
N ALA A 33 42.04 -35.31 9.81
CA ALA A 33 43.04 -35.99 10.63
C ALA A 33 42.48 -36.49 11.97
N ILE A 34 41.56 -35.74 12.58
CA ILE A 34 40.82 -36.18 13.77
C ILE A 34 39.97 -37.42 13.43
N MET A 35 39.19 -37.36 12.36
CA MET A 35 38.32 -38.48 11.96
C MET A 35 39.12 -39.73 11.56
N ASP A 36 40.28 -39.56 10.93
CA ASP A 36 41.22 -40.65 10.63
C ASP A 36 41.74 -41.31 11.92
N CYS A 37 42.05 -40.52 12.95
CA CYS A 37 42.42 -41.04 14.27
C CYS A 37 41.30 -41.90 14.89
N PHE A 38 40.05 -41.43 14.85
CA PHE A 38 38.88 -42.17 15.36
C PHE A 38 38.64 -43.49 14.59
N LYS A 39 38.87 -43.50 13.28
CA LYS A 39 38.60 -44.67 12.43
C LYS A 39 39.72 -45.71 12.45
N ASN A 40 40.98 -45.29 12.49
CA ASN A 40 42.11 -46.18 12.23
C ASN A 40 42.98 -46.44 13.47
N LYS A 41 43.16 -45.44 14.34
CA LYS A 41 44.05 -45.55 15.51
C LYS A 41 43.31 -45.97 16.79
N LEU A 42 42.10 -45.44 16.99
CA LEU A 42 41.26 -45.74 18.15
C LEU A 42 40.84 -47.22 18.25
N PRO A 43 40.46 -47.91 17.15
CA PRO A 43 39.97 -49.29 17.21
C PRO A 43 41.07 -50.35 17.33
N SER A 44 42.35 -49.97 17.15
CA SER A 44 43.49 -50.89 17.12
C SER A 44 44.53 -50.59 18.23
N PRO A 45 44.14 -50.51 19.51
CA PRO A 45 45.09 -50.30 20.59
C PRO A 45 46.04 -51.51 20.72
N ASP A 46 47.31 -51.22 20.99
CA ASP A 46 48.31 -52.25 21.28
C ASP A 46 47.94 -53.04 22.56
N ALA A 47 48.36 -54.30 22.68
CA ALA A 47 47.97 -55.20 23.76
C ALA A 47 48.28 -54.62 25.16
N ILE A 48 49.41 -53.92 25.28
CA ILE A 48 49.84 -53.24 26.51
C ILE A 48 48.95 -52.03 26.84
N GLN A 49 48.48 -51.32 25.81
CA GLN A 49 47.56 -50.19 25.98
C GLN A 49 46.18 -50.67 26.42
N MET A 50 45.71 -51.80 25.88
CA MET A 50 44.45 -52.40 26.26
C MET A 50 44.42 -52.82 27.75
N GLU A 51 45.51 -53.40 28.27
CA GLU A 51 45.60 -53.76 29.68
C GLU A 51 45.54 -52.54 30.61
N ARG A 52 46.28 -51.47 30.28
CA ARG A 52 46.23 -50.20 31.02
C ARG A 52 44.84 -49.56 30.95
N LEU A 53 44.20 -49.64 29.78
CA LEU A 53 42.86 -49.11 29.56
C LEU A 53 41.83 -49.82 30.43
N PHE A 54 41.88 -51.16 30.51
CA PHE A 54 41.01 -51.91 31.41
C PHE A 54 41.25 -51.50 32.87
N ALA A 55 42.50 -51.47 33.32
CA ALA A 55 42.83 -51.06 34.69
C ALA A 55 42.28 -49.65 35.02
N GLN A 56 42.41 -48.71 34.09
CA GLN A 56 41.86 -47.35 34.22
C GLN A 56 40.33 -47.37 34.29
N VAL A 57 39.65 -48.08 33.39
CA VAL A 57 38.18 -48.23 33.36
C VAL A 57 37.64 -48.81 34.65
N PHE A 58 38.32 -49.79 35.24
CA PHE A 58 37.95 -50.37 36.53
C PHE A 58 38.07 -49.38 37.69
N SER A 59 39.08 -48.51 37.65
CA SER A 59 39.31 -47.49 38.69
C SER A 59 38.43 -46.25 38.54
N LEU A 60 37.81 -46.06 37.37
CA LEU A 60 37.07 -44.85 37.05
C LEU A 60 35.65 -44.90 37.65
N ASP A 61 35.33 -43.91 38.50
CA ASP A 61 33.99 -43.68 39.03
C ASP A 61 33.42 -42.36 38.51
N ILE A 62 32.31 -42.45 37.79
CA ILE A 62 31.65 -41.32 37.11
C ILE A 62 30.13 -41.29 37.34
N SER A 63 29.59 -42.16 38.19
CA SER A 63 28.13 -42.34 38.30
C SER A 63 27.44 -41.06 38.79
N ARG A 64 28.05 -40.34 39.74
CA ARG A 64 27.52 -39.05 40.22
C ARG A 64 27.58 -37.96 39.15
N GLN A 65 28.64 -37.94 38.34
CA GLN A 65 28.81 -36.98 37.26
C GLN A 65 27.81 -37.24 36.13
N LEU A 66 27.59 -38.51 35.76
CA LEU A 66 26.58 -38.88 34.78
C LEU A 66 25.18 -38.46 35.23
N LEU A 67 24.83 -38.69 36.50
CA LEU A 67 23.54 -38.23 37.05
C LEU A 67 23.44 -36.70 37.03
N ALA A 68 24.51 -35.98 37.36
CA ALA A 68 24.52 -34.53 37.30
C ALA A 68 24.32 -34.02 35.87
N TYR A 69 25.01 -34.61 34.88
CA TYR A 69 24.85 -34.26 33.47
C TYR A 69 23.48 -34.66 32.91
N GLU A 70 22.88 -35.74 33.41
CA GLU A 70 21.51 -36.12 33.06
C GLU A 70 20.54 -35.05 33.52
N VAL A 71 20.63 -34.61 34.78
CA VAL A 71 19.77 -33.54 35.31
C VAL A 71 20.00 -32.22 34.58
N GLU A 72 21.26 -31.86 34.34
CA GLU A 72 21.63 -30.63 33.62
C GLU A 72 21.13 -30.65 32.17
N TYR A 73 21.25 -31.79 31.49
CA TYR A 73 20.71 -31.95 30.13
C TYR A 73 19.19 -31.75 30.08
N HIS A 74 18.46 -32.32 31.05
CA HIS A 74 17.01 -32.09 31.14
C HIS A 74 16.68 -30.63 31.46
N LEU A 75 17.44 -29.99 32.35
CA LEU A 75 17.25 -28.58 32.68
C LEU A 75 17.50 -27.67 31.47
N PHE A 76 18.53 -27.94 30.67
CA PHE A 76 18.77 -27.21 29.42
C PHE A 76 17.70 -27.50 28.36
N GLN A 77 17.22 -28.75 28.25
CA GLN A 77 16.09 -29.04 27.36
C GLN A 77 14.86 -28.25 27.76
N GLU A 78 14.53 -28.22 29.06
CA GLU A 78 13.42 -27.44 29.59
C GLU A 78 13.61 -25.95 29.28
N GLU A 79 14.79 -25.38 29.53
CA GLU A 79 15.09 -23.99 29.18
C GLU A 79 14.94 -23.70 27.67
N MET A 80 15.43 -24.61 26.82
CA MET A 80 15.28 -24.52 25.36
C MET A 80 13.83 -24.73 24.90
N LEU A 81 13.01 -25.46 25.64
CA LEU A 81 11.56 -25.64 25.41
C LEU A 81 10.76 -24.41 25.86
N TYR A 82 11.21 -23.73 26.92
CA TYR A 82 10.67 -22.43 27.36
C TYR A 82 11.13 -21.28 26.46
N THR A 83 12.18 -21.47 25.67
CA THR A 83 12.42 -20.68 24.47
C THR A 83 11.44 -21.20 23.42
N PRO A 84 10.54 -20.39 22.84
CA PRO A 84 9.47 -20.91 21.98
C PRO A 84 10.06 -21.78 20.88
N ARG A 85 9.86 -23.10 21.00
CA ARG A 85 10.32 -24.07 20.03
C ARG A 85 9.66 -23.67 18.71
N LYS A 86 10.52 -23.26 17.78
CA LYS A 86 10.25 -22.62 16.48
C LYS A 86 9.32 -23.39 15.53
N GLU A 87 8.69 -24.47 15.99
CA GLU A 87 7.69 -25.25 15.26
C GLU A 87 6.25 -24.79 15.56
N THR A 88 6.05 -23.95 16.58
CA THR A 88 4.72 -23.45 16.99
C THR A 88 4.76 -21.99 17.49
N ILE A 89 5.13 -21.04 16.63
CA ILE A 89 4.37 -19.77 16.64
C ILE A 89 2.97 -20.24 16.26
N SER A 90 2.10 -20.39 17.26
CA SER A 90 0.89 -21.19 17.23
C SER A 90 0.18 -21.02 15.88
N SER A 91 -0.26 -22.12 15.24
CA SER A 91 -1.03 -22.04 13.99
C SER A 91 -2.15 -21.00 14.09
N GLU A 92 -2.74 -20.86 15.28
CA GLU A 92 -3.76 -19.86 15.61
C GLU A 92 -3.22 -18.42 15.57
N GLU A 93 -2.00 -18.16 16.03
CA GLU A 93 -1.35 -16.84 15.94
C GLU A 93 -1.01 -16.48 14.48
N LEU A 94 -0.59 -17.47 13.68
CA LEU A 94 -0.34 -17.28 12.26
C LEU A 94 -1.65 -17.04 11.48
N GLU A 95 -2.71 -17.76 11.81
CA GLU A 95 -4.06 -17.55 11.26
C GLU A 95 -4.65 -16.21 11.67
N ALA A 96 -4.46 -15.79 12.93
CA ALA A 96 -4.82 -14.46 13.40
C ALA A 96 -4.07 -13.37 12.64
N ASN A 97 -2.77 -13.56 12.37
CA ASN A 97 -1.99 -12.63 11.56
C ASN A 97 -2.50 -12.55 10.11
N ARG A 98 -2.84 -13.69 9.49
CA ARG A 98 -3.46 -13.73 8.15
C ARG A 98 -4.81 -13.02 8.12
N SER A 99 -5.65 -13.24 9.12
CA SER A 99 -6.94 -12.57 9.27
C SER A 99 -6.77 -11.05 9.41
N LEU A 100 -5.86 -10.60 10.29
CA LEU A 100 -5.53 -9.18 10.47
C LEU A 100 -4.96 -8.54 9.20
N ARG A 101 -4.14 -9.26 8.42
CA ARG A 101 -3.67 -8.76 7.12
C ARG A 101 -4.81 -8.59 6.12
N ARG A 102 -5.76 -9.53 6.09
CA ARG A 102 -6.94 -9.45 5.23
C ARG A 102 -7.81 -8.24 5.60
N GLN A 103 -8.05 -8.02 6.89
CA GLN A 103 -8.78 -6.84 7.38
C GLN A 103 -8.07 -5.54 7.05
N ASN A 104 -6.74 -5.48 7.22
CA ASN A 104 -5.97 -4.30 6.83
C ASN A 104 -6.08 -4.01 5.33
N MET A 105 -6.04 -5.03 4.47
CA MET A 105 -6.24 -4.85 3.03
C MET A 105 -7.63 -4.33 2.71
N GLU A 106 -8.67 -4.88 3.32
CA GLU A 106 -10.05 -4.41 3.13
C GLU A 106 -10.23 -2.96 3.60
N LEU A 107 -9.64 -2.59 4.73
CA LEU A 107 -9.67 -1.20 5.22
C LEU A 107 -8.91 -0.24 4.30
N LEU A 108 -7.77 -0.67 3.73
CA LEU A 108 -7.04 0.13 2.73
C LEU A 108 -7.85 0.33 1.45
N GLU A 109 -8.56 -0.70 0.99
CA GLU A 109 -9.46 -0.61 -0.16
C GLU A 109 -10.63 0.35 0.13
N GLN A 110 -11.26 0.24 1.30
CA GLN A 110 -12.31 1.17 1.71
C GLN A 110 -11.80 2.62 1.79
N LEU A 111 -10.59 2.83 2.30
CA LEU A 111 -9.95 4.14 2.34
C LEU A 111 -9.72 4.68 0.92
N GLN A 112 -9.27 3.84 -0.01
CA GLN A 112 -9.06 4.22 -1.41
C GLN A 112 -10.38 4.61 -2.09
N VAL A 113 -11.44 3.82 -1.91
CA VAL A 113 -12.78 4.14 -2.43
C VAL A 113 -13.30 5.45 -1.84
N ALA A 114 -13.16 5.66 -0.53
CA ALA A 114 -13.57 6.89 0.13
C ALA A 114 -12.80 8.11 -0.40
N ASN A 115 -11.48 8.01 -0.55
CA ASN A 115 -10.66 9.08 -1.13
C ASN A 115 -11.07 9.39 -2.56
N ASN A 116 -11.29 8.38 -3.40
CA ASN A 116 -11.79 8.60 -4.77
C ASN A 116 -13.14 9.32 -4.79
N ASN A 117 -14.04 8.99 -3.86
CA ASN A 117 -15.32 9.68 -3.74
C ASN A 117 -15.16 11.13 -3.29
N VAL A 118 -14.25 11.39 -2.34
CA VAL A 118 -13.91 12.76 -1.92
C VAL A 118 -13.39 13.56 -3.09
N THR A 119 -12.40 13.05 -3.84
CA THR A 119 -11.85 13.73 -5.02
C THR A 119 -12.93 14.02 -6.07
N LYS A 120 -13.84 13.08 -6.33
CA LYS A 120 -14.98 13.28 -7.25
C LYS A 120 -15.94 14.37 -6.77
N LEU A 121 -16.25 14.39 -5.47
CA LEU A 121 -17.11 15.40 -4.87
C LEU A 121 -16.43 16.77 -4.87
N GLU A 122 -15.13 16.85 -4.58
CA GLU A 122 -14.34 18.06 -4.66
C GLU A 122 -14.31 18.63 -6.08
N ALA A 123 -14.09 17.79 -7.09
CA ALA A 123 -14.15 18.20 -8.49
C ALA A 123 -15.55 18.76 -8.85
N SER A 124 -16.62 18.09 -8.41
CA SER A 124 -18.00 18.53 -8.63
C SER A 124 -18.29 19.88 -7.96
N VAL A 125 -17.86 20.06 -6.70
CA VAL A 125 -17.98 21.33 -5.98
C VAL A 125 -17.23 22.44 -6.70
N THR A 126 -16.03 22.17 -7.18
CA THR A 126 -15.22 23.15 -7.92
C THR A 126 -15.89 23.55 -9.23
N SER A 127 -16.49 22.60 -9.94
CA SER A 127 -17.29 22.86 -11.15
C SER A 127 -18.51 23.73 -10.84
N TYR A 128 -19.29 23.40 -9.80
CA TYR A 128 -20.44 24.22 -9.38
C TYR A 128 -20.03 25.62 -8.93
N GLN A 129 -18.90 25.78 -8.25
CA GLN A 129 -18.38 27.10 -7.91
C GLN A 129 -18.01 27.91 -9.17
N GLY A 130 -17.46 27.25 -10.19
CA GLY A 130 -17.20 27.86 -11.49
C GLY A 130 -18.48 28.35 -12.17
N THR A 131 -19.53 27.52 -12.20
CA THR A 131 -20.82 27.91 -12.80
C THR A 131 -21.50 29.03 -12.02
N VAL A 132 -21.47 29.00 -10.68
CA VAL A 132 -22.00 30.08 -9.84
C VAL A 132 -21.28 31.39 -10.13
N LYS A 133 -19.94 31.41 -10.14
CA LYS A 133 -19.16 32.62 -10.46
C LYS A 133 -19.49 33.18 -11.85
N HIS A 134 -19.68 32.30 -12.83
CA HIS A 134 -20.06 32.70 -14.18
C HIS A 134 -21.45 33.34 -14.21
N LEU A 135 -22.44 32.73 -13.55
CA LEU A 135 -23.79 33.28 -13.45
C LEU A 135 -23.81 34.61 -12.70
N GLU A 136 -23.05 34.75 -11.62
CA GLU A 136 -22.89 36.02 -10.89
C GLU A 136 -22.27 37.12 -11.75
N ALA A 137 -21.29 36.80 -12.60
CA ALA A 137 -20.75 37.75 -13.56
C ALA A 137 -21.80 38.17 -14.58
N ARG A 138 -22.55 37.20 -15.11
CA ARG A 138 -23.61 37.46 -16.09
C ARG A 138 -24.73 38.34 -15.53
N ILE A 139 -25.11 38.15 -14.27
CA ILE A 139 -26.11 38.99 -13.59
C ILE A 139 -25.58 40.42 -13.49
N ARG A 140 -24.33 40.62 -13.04
CA ARG A 140 -23.72 41.95 -12.94
C ARG A 140 -23.69 42.67 -14.30
N ASP A 141 -23.30 41.98 -15.37
CA ASP A 141 -23.29 42.55 -16.72
C ASP A 141 -24.70 43.02 -17.15
N LEU A 142 -25.73 42.23 -16.84
CA LEU A 142 -27.11 42.57 -17.14
C LEU A 142 -27.64 43.74 -16.28
N GLU A 143 -27.22 43.82 -15.02
CA GLU A 143 -27.54 44.94 -14.13
C GLU A 143 -26.92 46.25 -14.64
N ASP A 144 -25.66 46.21 -15.08
CA ASP A 144 -24.95 47.33 -15.69
C ASP A 144 -25.62 47.79 -17.00
N GLU A 145 -26.01 46.84 -17.87
CA GLU A 145 -26.75 47.14 -19.09
C GLU A 145 -28.10 47.80 -18.79
N ARG A 146 -28.83 47.27 -17.80
CA ARG A 146 -30.11 47.82 -17.34
C ARG A 146 -29.93 49.25 -16.83
N ASP A 147 -28.91 49.52 -16.03
CA ASP A 147 -28.65 50.86 -15.49
C ASP A 147 -28.25 51.86 -16.57
N ALA A 148 -27.43 51.44 -17.54
CA ALA A 148 -27.09 52.25 -18.70
C ALA A 148 -28.33 52.60 -19.54
N LEU A 149 -29.23 51.63 -19.77
CA LEU A 149 -30.47 51.84 -20.49
C LEU A 149 -31.43 52.78 -19.72
N LEU A 150 -31.57 52.61 -18.40
CA LEU A 150 -32.36 53.52 -17.57
C LEU A 150 -31.81 54.94 -17.61
N HIS A 151 -30.50 55.11 -17.51
CA HIS A 151 -29.86 56.42 -17.62
C HIS A 151 -30.14 57.08 -18.98
N SER A 152 -29.98 56.32 -20.07
CA SER A 152 -30.31 56.78 -21.42
C SER A 152 -31.79 57.17 -21.56
N ASN A 153 -32.71 56.36 -21.03
CA ASN A 153 -34.14 56.65 -21.07
C ASN A 153 -34.49 57.93 -20.30
N ASN A 154 -33.91 58.13 -19.11
CA ASN A 154 -34.10 59.35 -18.32
C ASN A 154 -33.58 60.60 -19.06
N CYS A 155 -32.40 60.52 -19.68
CA CYS A 155 -31.87 61.59 -20.52
C CYS A 155 -32.80 61.91 -21.70
N LEU A 156 -33.37 60.89 -22.34
CA LEU A 156 -34.34 61.06 -23.41
C LEU A 156 -35.64 61.69 -22.91
N ARG A 157 -36.18 61.25 -21.77
CA ARG A 157 -37.38 61.84 -21.14
C ARG A 157 -37.17 63.32 -20.83
N HIS A 158 -36.07 63.67 -20.20
CA HIS A 158 -35.76 65.08 -19.92
C HIS A 158 -35.61 65.91 -21.20
N ARG A 159 -35.08 65.30 -22.27
CA ARG A 159 -35.01 65.95 -23.58
C ARG A 159 -36.39 66.14 -24.22
N VAL A 160 -37.31 65.19 -24.04
CA VAL A 160 -38.70 65.29 -24.51
C VAL A 160 -39.44 66.37 -23.73
N GLU A 161 -39.38 66.38 -22.39
CA GLU A 161 -39.98 67.42 -21.55
C GLU A 161 -39.52 68.82 -21.97
N ARG A 162 -38.22 69.00 -22.22
CA ARG A 162 -37.67 70.26 -22.72
C ARG A 162 -38.23 70.67 -24.09
N LEU A 163 -38.53 69.72 -24.97
CA LEU A 163 -39.11 70.00 -26.28
C LEU A 163 -40.60 70.32 -26.17
N GLU A 164 -41.33 69.66 -25.27
CA GLU A 164 -42.73 69.97 -24.95
C GLU A 164 -42.88 71.38 -24.37
N HIS A 165 -42.02 71.75 -23.41
CA HIS A 165 -42.00 73.11 -22.84
C HIS A 165 -41.58 74.18 -23.87
N ARG A 166 -40.81 73.80 -24.89
CA ARG A 166 -40.49 74.67 -26.03
C ARG A 166 -41.63 74.75 -27.05
N GLY A 167 -42.48 73.72 -27.13
CA GLY A 167 -43.71 73.74 -27.93
C GLY A 167 -44.79 74.64 -27.33
N ASP A 168 -44.89 74.67 -25.99
CA ASP A 168 -45.88 75.50 -25.29
C ASP A 168 -45.48 76.99 -25.18
N ALA A 169 -44.19 77.32 -25.37
CA ALA A 169 -43.70 78.70 -25.34
C ALA A 169 -43.84 79.46 -26.68
N SER A 170 -44.48 78.88 -27.70
CA SER A 170 -44.69 79.58 -28.98
C SER A 170 -46.00 79.21 -29.68
N ALA A 171 -47.06 79.99 -29.40
CA ALA A 171 -48.06 80.37 -30.39
C ALA A 171 -48.65 81.74 -29.96
N PRO A 172 -48.80 82.72 -30.88
CA PRO A 172 -49.70 82.53 -32.01
C PRO A 172 -49.08 82.76 -33.40
N GLU A 173 -49.65 82.00 -34.34
CA GLU A 173 -50.00 82.35 -35.72
C GLU A 173 -48.89 82.77 -36.70
N SER A 174 -48.61 81.91 -37.67
CA SER A 174 -49.03 82.12 -39.07
C SER A 174 -48.49 81.02 -39.99
N ASP A 175 -49.27 80.75 -41.02
CA ASP A 175 -49.04 79.76 -42.07
C ASP A 175 -47.66 79.87 -42.73
N THR A 176 -47.04 78.73 -43.00
CA THR A 176 -46.73 78.22 -44.36
C THR A 176 -45.51 77.30 -44.36
N SER A 177 -45.68 76.19 -45.06
CA SER A 177 -44.66 75.52 -45.85
C SER A 177 -43.41 74.95 -45.15
N SER A 178 -43.42 73.61 -45.16
CA SER A 178 -42.31 72.74 -45.55
C SER A 178 -41.23 72.36 -44.53
N ARG A 179 -41.19 71.04 -44.33
CA ARG A 179 -40.02 70.17 -44.17
C ARG A 179 -39.63 69.85 -42.73
N ALA A 180 -40.05 68.64 -42.35
CA ALA A 180 -39.75 67.94 -41.12
C ALA A 180 -38.23 67.82 -40.82
N PRO A 181 -37.85 67.73 -39.54
CA PRO A 181 -36.47 67.55 -39.11
C PRO A 181 -36.00 66.09 -39.31
N SER A 182 -34.79 65.91 -39.85
CA SER A 182 -34.18 64.59 -40.03
C SER A 182 -33.77 63.99 -38.68
N LEU A 183 -34.58 63.06 -38.19
CA LEU A 183 -34.29 62.20 -37.05
C LEU A 183 -33.31 61.10 -37.43
N GLY A 184 -32.20 61.04 -36.68
CA GLY A 184 -31.70 59.80 -36.09
C GLY A 184 -31.05 58.79 -37.03
N ALA A 185 -29.73 58.85 -37.13
CA ALA A 185 -28.93 57.69 -37.49
C ALA A 185 -29.12 56.58 -36.43
N THR A 186 -29.83 55.51 -36.78
CA THR A 186 -29.83 54.27 -36.00
C THR A 186 -28.49 53.58 -36.21
N ARG A 187 -27.60 53.71 -35.23
CA ARG A 187 -26.35 52.95 -35.18
C ARG A 187 -26.70 51.56 -34.66
N SER A 188 -26.74 50.58 -35.57
CA SER A 188 -26.92 49.16 -35.23
C SER A 188 -25.77 48.70 -34.34
N LEU A 189 -26.02 48.42 -33.06
CA LEU A 189 -25.10 47.68 -32.21
C LEU A 189 -25.36 46.19 -32.47
N SER A 190 -24.46 45.58 -33.23
CA SER A 190 -24.38 44.13 -33.38
C SER A 190 -23.87 43.55 -32.06
N PHE A 191 -24.77 43.01 -31.24
CA PHE A 191 -24.42 42.24 -30.05
C PHE A 191 -24.01 40.83 -30.50
N GLY A 192 -22.74 40.49 -30.28
CA GLY A 192 -22.18 39.17 -30.60
C GLY A 192 -22.80 38.10 -29.72
N ALA A 193 -23.78 37.37 -30.27
CA ALA A 193 -24.45 36.25 -29.61
C ALA A 193 -23.90 34.87 -30.06
N GLY A 194 -22.77 34.84 -30.77
CA GLY A 194 -22.23 33.61 -31.39
C GLY A 194 -21.13 32.91 -30.59
N GLU A 195 -20.23 33.65 -29.95
CA GLU A 195 -18.98 33.06 -29.44
C GLU A 195 -19.15 32.31 -28.11
N THR A 196 -20.06 32.75 -27.24
CA THR A 196 -20.21 32.16 -25.90
C THR A 196 -20.99 30.84 -25.90
N ALA A 197 -21.90 30.64 -26.86
CA ALA A 197 -22.64 29.38 -26.98
C ALA A 197 -21.74 28.22 -27.48
N GLU A 198 -20.76 28.54 -28.32
CA GLU A 198 -19.84 27.58 -28.91
C GLU A 198 -18.73 27.16 -27.92
N GLU A 199 -18.28 28.09 -27.06
CA GLU A 199 -17.40 27.78 -25.91
C GLU A 199 -18.09 26.93 -24.84
N ILE A 200 -19.38 27.17 -24.55
CA ILE A 200 -20.13 26.33 -23.62
C ILE A 200 -20.28 24.91 -24.19
N ALA A 201 -20.53 24.78 -25.49
CA ALA A 201 -20.64 23.47 -26.15
C ALA A 201 -19.30 22.71 -26.21
N SER A 202 -18.16 23.40 -26.34
CA SER A 202 -16.84 22.77 -26.35
C SER A 202 -16.42 22.30 -24.96
N MET A 203 -16.71 23.08 -23.91
CA MET A 203 -16.38 22.73 -22.53
C MET A 203 -17.21 21.54 -22.01
N VAL A 204 -18.49 21.44 -22.41
CA VAL A 204 -19.35 20.28 -22.09
C VAL A 204 -18.89 19.01 -22.81
N ARG A 205 -18.33 19.13 -24.02
CA ARG A 205 -17.86 17.98 -24.80
C ARG A 205 -16.52 17.45 -24.26
N GLN A 206 -15.64 18.32 -23.75
CA GLN A 206 -14.38 17.93 -23.11
C GLN A 206 -14.60 17.16 -21.79
N LEU A 207 -15.66 17.49 -21.04
CA LEU A 207 -16.04 16.78 -19.80
C LEU A 207 -16.56 15.35 -20.04
N TYR A 208 -17.05 15.04 -21.24
CA TYR A 208 -17.54 13.70 -21.58
C TYR A 208 -16.40 12.75 -22.01
N ASP A 209 -15.33 13.28 -22.60
CA ASP A 209 -14.17 12.49 -23.06
C ASP A 209 -13.25 12.07 -21.91
N GLU A 210 -13.07 12.90 -20.88
CA GLU A 210 -12.24 12.54 -19.71
C GLU A 210 -12.89 11.46 -18.81
N THR A 211 -14.22 11.31 -18.86
CA THR A 211 -14.92 10.24 -18.12
C THR A 211 -14.85 8.86 -18.77
N GLY A 212 -14.33 8.75 -20.01
CA GLY A 212 -14.33 7.51 -20.78
C GLY A 212 -13.01 6.73 -20.83
N HIS A 213 -11.92 7.23 -20.22
CA HIS A 213 -10.58 6.66 -20.42
C HIS A 213 -10.01 5.79 -19.30
N ASP A 214 -10.68 5.69 -18.14
CA ASP A 214 -10.14 4.95 -16.98
C ASP A 214 -10.72 3.54 -16.78
N GLU A 215 -11.61 3.06 -17.66
CA GLU A 215 -12.27 1.75 -17.51
C GLU A 215 -11.59 0.59 -18.29
N ALA A 216 -10.50 0.84 -19.02
CA ALA A 216 -9.91 -0.16 -19.93
C ALA A 216 -8.63 -0.86 -19.45
N ASP A 217 -7.95 -0.38 -18.40
CA ASP A 217 -6.54 -0.79 -18.16
C ASP A 217 -6.30 -1.65 -16.91
N ASN A 218 -7.33 -2.26 -16.29
CA ASN A 218 -7.14 -3.05 -15.07
C ASN A 218 -7.53 -4.54 -15.15
N THR A 219 -7.63 -5.14 -16.34
CA THR A 219 -7.96 -6.58 -16.51
C THR A 219 -6.81 -7.48 -16.97
N SER A 220 -5.58 -6.99 -17.08
CA SER A 220 -4.45 -7.82 -17.51
C SER A 220 -3.34 -7.83 -16.47
N ASN A 221 -3.50 -8.59 -15.38
CA ASN A 221 -2.38 -9.09 -14.56
C ASN A 221 -2.84 -10.14 -13.53
N ASN A 222 -3.56 -11.18 -13.95
CA ASN A 222 -3.71 -12.36 -13.09
C ASN A 222 -3.82 -13.67 -13.88
N SER A 223 -2.77 -13.98 -14.64
CA SER A 223 -2.60 -15.29 -15.24
C SER A 223 -1.13 -15.71 -15.14
N ASP A 224 -0.70 -16.05 -13.93
CA ASP A 224 0.38 -17.04 -13.72
C ASP A 224 0.41 -17.51 -12.27
N GLU A 225 -0.12 -18.72 -12.03
CA GLU A 225 0.40 -19.75 -11.12
C GLU A 225 -0.63 -20.91 -11.07
N ARG A 226 -0.66 -21.70 -12.14
CA ARG A 226 -1.16 -23.08 -12.05
C ARG A 226 -0.06 -23.91 -11.41
N ILE A 227 -0.20 -24.13 -10.10
CA ILE A 227 0.57 -25.10 -9.34
C ILE A 227 0.19 -26.50 -9.84
N ASP A 228 1.19 -27.17 -10.40
CA ASP A 228 1.25 -28.60 -10.65
C ASP A 228 1.39 -29.31 -9.31
N SER A 229 0.41 -30.11 -8.89
CA SER A 229 0.54 -31.11 -7.82
C SER A 229 -0.64 -32.10 -7.84
N ASP A 230 -0.26 -33.38 -7.82
CA ASP A 230 -0.98 -34.56 -7.32
C ASP A 230 -1.97 -35.30 -8.24
N GLU A 231 -1.38 -36.17 -9.08
CA GLU A 231 -1.99 -37.47 -9.39
C GLU A 231 -0.98 -38.59 -9.05
N GLN A 232 -0.99 -39.05 -7.79
CA GLN A 232 -0.37 -40.31 -7.41
C GLN A 232 -1.18 -41.00 -6.30
N THR A 233 -2.26 -41.67 -6.71
CA THR A 233 -3.00 -42.64 -5.89
C THR A 233 -2.76 -44.06 -6.41
N GLY A 234 -2.23 -44.92 -5.53
CA GLY A 234 -2.42 -46.38 -5.52
C GLY A 234 -1.70 -47.16 -6.62
N GLY A 235 -0.76 -48.06 -6.33
CA GLY A 235 -0.89 -49.14 -5.35
C GLY A 235 -1.41 -50.40 -6.05
N GLY A 236 -0.52 -51.06 -6.79
CA GLY A 236 -0.77 -52.36 -7.42
C GLY A 236 0.31 -53.35 -7.02
N LEU A 237 -0.16 -54.46 -6.42
CA LEU A 237 0.52 -55.63 -5.83
C LEU A 237 0.85 -55.52 -4.33
#